data_AF-A0A8J3LDI6-F1
#
_entry.id   AF-A0A8J3LDI6-F1
#
_cell.length_a   1.000
_cell.length_b   1.000
_cell.length_c   1.000
_cell.angle_alpha   90.00
_cell.angle_beta   90.00
_cell.angle_gamma   90.00
#
_symmetry.space_group_name_H-M   'P 1'
#
loop_
_entity.id
_entity.type
_entity.pdbx_description
1 polymer ?
#
loop_
_entity_poly.entity_id
_entity_poly.type
_entity_poly.pdbx_seq_one_letter_code
_entity_poly.pdbx_strand_id
1 'polypeptide(L)'
;MLRGDDRATQESTYHFQQQRLKQLAGEAEVEAWIVELHRRARLYDRILRPEKEPHPTLRRALDRLKRWGAAVVEPIALLVSLAQDDGRLTHEEAASALRVVESYLVRRMIAGIATNNTNRFLMSVVKDLRDSVPTAAEITRLLSAPRRRFPTDALVREAVLANPFYWNGRGPQRSYVLRCIEEAYEHAEPLDFTTAKLTIEHVLPQSPTPEWLEMLATDAPDEAPDELHSSLVHTLGNLSLTAYNSKLANDTFDAKKKILADSGLVMNREIADAPRWGRTEIHRRGRAIAEKIITVWPGPDNTASTEPVKPQWSLMTTVLASVPAGRWTSYTDVATVIGSHQVPVGVRVATVAVPNAHRVLKLNGTISPEFRWPDPQRTDDPRAVLEAEGVQFDAHGKAASSQRMTADELAKMIGLEIDAPAE
;
A
#
# COMPACT_ATOMS: atom_id res chain seq x y z
N MET A 1 -16.59 16.51 17.69
CA MET A 1 -17.26 17.83 17.83
C MET A 1 -17.24 18.70 16.56
N LEU A 2 -16.49 18.37 15.50
CA LEU A 2 -16.33 19.27 14.34
C LEU A 2 -16.91 18.76 13.02
N ARG A 3 -18.02 18.02 13.05
CA ARG A 3 -18.86 17.74 11.87
C ARG A 3 -18.13 17.33 10.55
N GLY A 4 -16.93 16.75 10.59
CA GLY A 4 -16.14 16.41 9.40
C GLY A 4 -15.41 17.60 8.74
N ASP A 5 -15.21 18.71 9.46
CA ASP A 5 -14.37 19.84 9.02
C ASP A 5 -12.88 19.45 9.15
N ASP A 6 -12.21 19.33 8.01
CA ASP A 6 -10.80 18.93 7.91
C ASP A 6 -9.82 20.07 8.19
N ARG A 7 -10.31 21.29 8.49
CA ARG A 7 -9.51 22.49 8.77
C ARG A 7 -9.61 22.98 10.21
N ALA A 8 -10.34 22.27 11.06
CA ALA A 8 -10.62 22.74 12.39
C ALA A 8 -9.39 22.70 13.32
N THR A 9 -9.09 23.83 13.94
CA THR A 9 -8.07 24.02 14.98
C THR A 9 -8.68 23.95 16.39
N GLN A 10 -7.84 23.83 17.42
CA GLN A 10 -8.29 23.89 18.82
C GLN A 10 -9.05 25.18 19.14
N GLU A 11 -8.57 26.32 18.64
CA GLU A 11 -9.22 27.64 18.77
C GLU A 11 -10.58 27.67 18.07
N SER A 12 -10.67 27.15 16.84
CA SER A 12 -11.96 27.04 16.12
C SER A 12 -12.96 26.13 16.85
N THR A 13 -12.47 25.09 17.54
CA THR A 13 -13.30 24.17 18.33
C THR A 13 -13.92 24.89 19.52
N TYR A 14 -13.12 25.68 20.24
CA TYR A 14 -13.59 26.47 21.38
C TYR A 14 -14.66 27.48 20.95
N HIS A 15 -14.39 28.28 19.91
CA HIS A 15 -15.36 29.25 19.41
C HIS A 15 -16.65 28.60 18.90
N PHE A 16 -16.55 27.46 18.22
CA PHE A 16 -17.72 26.71 17.77
C PHE A 16 -18.57 26.21 18.96
N GLN A 17 -17.94 25.65 20.00
CA GLN A 17 -18.68 25.25 21.20
C GLN A 17 -19.29 26.44 21.92
N GLN A 18 -18.56 27.56 22.03
CA GLN A 18 -19.08 28.77 22.65
C GLN A 18 -20.31 29.32 21.90
N GLN A 19 -20.26 29.40 20.57
CA GLN A 19 -21.41 29.82 19.76
C GLN A 19 -22.60 28.88 19.92
N ARG A 20 -22.36 27.58 19.96
CA ARG A 20 -23.42 26.57 20.16
C ARG A 20 -24.07 26.71 21.54
N LEU A 21 -23.29 26.87 22.59
CA LEU A 21 -23.81 27.06 23.95
C LEU A 21 -24.62 28.35 24.06
N LYS A 22 -24.21 29.43 23.38
CA LYS A 22 -24.97 30.70 23.30
C LYS A 22 -26.33 30.56 22.61
N GLN A 23 -26.54 29.52 21.80
CA GLN A 23 -27.81 29.26 21.12
C GLN A 23 -28.79 28.43 21.97
N LEU A 24 -28.35 27.85 23.08
CA LEU A 24 -29.24 27.12 23.99
C LEU A 24 -30.00 28.13 24.85
N ALA A 25 -31.32 28.19 24.70
CA ALA A 25 -32.17 29.25 25.23
C ALA A 25 -32.72 28.95 26.64
N GLY A 26 -32.56 27.72 27.16
CA GLY A 26 -33.10 27.33 28.46
C GLY A 26 -32.39 26.15 29.13
N GLU A 27 -32.64 25.97 30.44
CA GLU A 27 -32.02 24.96 31.29
C GLU A 27 -32.22 23.53 30.75
N ALA A 28 -33.42 23.21 30.26
CA ALA A 28 -33.73 21.90 29.66
C ALA A 28 -32.88 21.59 28.41
N GLU A 29 -32.58 22.59 27.58
CA GLU A 29 -31.74 22.40 26.39
C GLU A 29 -30.27 22.21 26.77
N VAL A 30 -29.81 22.89 27.82
CA VAL A 30 -28.48 22.71 28.40
C VAL A 30 -28.34 21.31 29.01
N GLU A 31 -29.34 20.88 29.80
CA GLU A 31 -29.37 19.54 30.37
C GLU A 31 -29.32 18.46 29.28
N ALA A 32 -30.18 18.56 28.26
CA ALA A 32 -30.18 17.64 27.12
C ALA A 32 -28.82 17.59 26.40
N TRP A 33 -28.15 18.74 26.25
CA TRP A 33 -26.81 18.81 25.67
C TRP A 33 -25.75 18.13 26.55
N ILE A 34 -25.79 18.33 27.88
CA ILE A 34 -24.88 17.66 28.82
C ILE A 34 -25.08 16.15 28.80
N VAL A 35 -26.32 15.68 28.79
CA VAL A 35 -26.67 14.25 28.68
C VAL A 35 -26.08 13.64 27.41
N GLU A 36 -26.26 14.30 26.26
CA GLU A 36 -25.71 13.83 24.98
C GLU A 36 -24.17 13.88 24.94
N LEU A 37 -23.56 14.90 25.57
CA LEU A 37 -22.11 14.98 25.70
C LEU A 37 -21.56 13.84 26.57
N HIS A 38 -22.20 13.57 27.71
CA HIS A 38 -21.82 12.48 28.60
C HIS A 38 -21.95 11.12 27.91
N ARG A 39 -23.04 10.92 27.15
CA ARG A 39 -23.25 9.72 26.32
C ARG A 39 -22.10 9.50 25.34
N ARG A 40 -21.74 10.52 24.55
CA ARG A 40 -20.63 10.46 23.61
C ARG A 40 -19.29 10.22 24.30
N ALA A 41 -19.04 10.86 25.44
CA ALA A 41 -17.82 10.68 26.21
C ALA A 41 -17.67 9.23 26.70
N ARG A 42 -18.76 8.60 27.18
CA ARG A 42 -18.75 7.19 27.57
C ARG A 42 -18.43 6.26 26.40
N LEU A 43 -19.01 6.48 25.23
CA LEU A 43 -18.73 5.66 24.04
C LEU A 43 -17.30 5.88 23.53
N TYR A 44 -16.85 7.14 23.48
CA TYR A 44 -15.49 7.48 23.11
C TYR A 44 -14.45 6.88 24.07
N ASP A 45 -14.79 6.79 25.36
CA ASP A 45 -13.93 6.13 26.34
C ASP A 45 -13.67 4.66 25.99
N ARG A 46 -14.68 3.93 25.50
CA ARG A 46 -14.52 2.55 25.04
C ARG A 46 -13.66 2.43 23.78
N ILE A 47 -13.65 3.45 22.93
CA ILE A 47 -12.78 3.50 21.74
C ILE A 47 -11.32 3.66 22.17
N LEU A 48 -11.04 4.54 23.13
CA LEU A 48 -9.69 4.74 23.68
C LEU A 48 -9.24 3.56 24.55
N ARG A 49 -10.18 2.92 25.24
CA ARG A 49 -10.00 1.81 26.19
C ARG A 49 -10.90 0.62 25.82
N PRO A 50 -10.57 -0.13 24.76
CA PRO A 50 -11.37 -1.26 24.29
C PRO A 50 -11.63 -2.32 25.37
N GLU A 51 -10.75 -2.46 26.36
CA GLU A 51 -10.94 -3.32 27.53
C GLU A 51 -12.24 -3.04 28.32
N LYS A 52 -12.80 -1.83 28.19
CA LYS A 52 -14.08 -1.43 28.80
C LYS A 52 -15.31 -1.78 27.96
N GLU A 53 -15.15 -2.25 26.73
CA GLU A 53 -16.27 -2.69 25.90
C GLU A 53 -16.72 -4.10 26.35
N PRO A 54 -17.96 -4.26 26.86
CA PRO A 54 -18.44 -5.54 27.35
C PRO A 54 -18.60 -6.58 26.24
N HIS A 55 -18.99 -6.15 25.03
CA HIS A 55 -19.27 -7.09 23.95
C HIS A 55 -17.96 -7.60 23.31
N PRO A 56 -17.66 -8.91 23.34
CA PRO A 56 -16.35 -9.43 22.98
C PRO A 56 -15.97 -9.17 21.51
N THR A 57 -16.93 -9.27 20.59
CA THR A 57 -16.71 -9.04 19.16
C THR A 57 -16.41 -7.58 18.85
N LEU A 58 -17.14 -6.65 19.48
CA LEU A 58 -16.95 -5.21 19.29
C LEU A 58 -15.66 -4.74 19.96
N ARG A 59 -15.38 -5.24 21.16
CA ARG A 59 -14.10 -5.05 21.86
C ARG A 59 -12.92 -5.43 20.97
N ARG A 60 -12.97 -6.60 20.33
CA ARG A 60 -11.90 -7.07 19.44
C ARG A 60 -11.70 -6.13 18.24
N ALA A 61 -12.78 -5.60 17.65
CA ALA A 61 -12.68 -4.65 16.54
C ALA A 61 -12.07 -3.30 16.97
N LEU A 62 -12.48 -2.77 18.12
CA LEU A 62 -11.90 -1.55 18.70
C LEU A 62 -10.42 -1.73 19.08
N ASP A 63 -10.07 -2.86 19.66
CA ASP A 63 -8.69 -3.22 20.00
C ASP A 63 -7.79 -3.28 18.76
N ARG A 64 -8.27 -3.87 17.66
CA ARG A 64 -7.55 -3.88 16.37
C ARG A 64 -7.28 -2.46 15.84
N LEU A 65 -8.28 -1.59 15.86
CA LEU A 65 -8.12 -0.18 15.48
C LEU A 65 -7.14 0.58 16.39
N LYS A 66 -7.19 0.32 17.71
CA LYS A 66 -6.25 0.90 18.69
C LYS A 66 -4.81 0.43 18.42
N ARG A 67 -4.60 -0.87 18.20
CA ARG A 67 -3.29 -1.45 17.87
C ARG A 67 -2.71 -0.89 16.56
N TRP A 68 -3.56 -0.63 15.58
CA TRP A 68 -3.14 0.05 14.35
C TRP A 68 -2.63 1.49 14.57
N GLY A 69 -3.14 2.18 15.60
CA GLY A 69 -2.61 3.46 16.07
C GLY A 69 -2.95 4.66 15.18
N ALA A 70 -4.14 4.66 14.55
CA ALA A 70 -4.60 5.75 13.70
C ALA A 70 -5.77 6.52 14.35
N ALA A 71 -5.47 7.53 15.18
CA ALA A 71 -6.49 8.36 15.83
C ALA A 71 -7.49 9.02 14.87
N VAL A 72 -7.09 9.20 13.61
CA VAL A 72 -7.92 9.76 12.54
C VAL A 72 -9.21 8.97 12.24
N VAL A 73 -9.27 7.69 12.61
CA VAL A 73 -10.49 6.88 12.43
C VAL A 73 -11.46 6.92 13.61
N GLU A 74 -11.05 7.48 14.75
CA GLU A 74 -11.88 7.53 15.95
C GLU A 74 -13.23 8.24 15.75
N PRO A 75 -13.36 9.30 14.93
CA PRO A 75 -14.67 9.89 14.65
C PRO A 75 -15.61 8.93 13.92
N ILE A 76 -15.11 8.08 13.02
CA ILE A 76 -15.92 7.04 12.37
C ILE A 76 -16.31 5.99 13.40
N ALA A 77 -15.37 5.57 14.26
CA ALA A 77 -15.67 4.62 15.33
C ALA A 77 -16.73 5.13 16.31
N LEU A 78 -16.72 6.44 16.61
CA LEU A 78 -17.74 7.07 17.44
C LEU A 78 -19.11 7.09 16.76
N LEU A 79 -19.19 7.37 15.45
CA LEU A 79 -20.45 7.31 14.70
C LEU A 79 -21.03 5.89 14.68
N VAL A 80 -20.18 4.87 14.48
CA VAL A 80 -20.59 3.46 14.55
C VAL A 80 -21.08 3.10 15.96
N SER A 81 -20.35 3.51 16.99
CA SER A 81 -20.74 3.25 18.39
C SER A 81 -22.06 3.93 18.77
N LEU A 82 -22.29 5.16 18.27
CA LEU A 82 -23.57 5.87 18.46
C LEU A 82 -24.72 5.14 17.76
N ALA A 83 -24.51 4.66 16.53
CA ALA A 83 -25.53 3.90 15.81
C ALA A 83 -25.86 2.57 16.51
N GLN A 84 -24.87 1.92 17.10
CA GLN A 84 -25.08 0.73 17.91
C GLN A 84 -25.86 1.04 19.20
N ASP A 85 -25.48 2.09 19.92
CA ASP A 85 -26.14 2.51 21.15
C ASP A 85 -27.58 3.01 20.91
N ASP A 86 -27.86 3.56 19.72
CA ASP A 86 -29.22 3.90 19.25
C ASP A 86 -30.04 2.67 18.82
N GLY A 87 -29.47 1.47 18.81
CA GLY A 87 -30.13 0.24 18.34
C GLY A 87 -30.28 0.15 16.81
N ARG A 88 -29.60 1.02 16.05
CA ARG A 88 -29.59 1.00 14.57
C ARG A 88 -28.58 -0.01 14.00
N LEU A 89 -27.67 -0.50 14.84
CA LEU A 89 -26.74 -1.58 14.55
C LEU A 89 -26.68 -2.55 15.74
N THR A 90 -26.56 -3.84 15.45
CA THR A 90 -26.10 -4.84 16.41
C THR A 90 -24.62 -4.67 16.74
N HIS A 91 -24.13 -5.34 17.78
CA HIS A 91 -22.70 -5.30 18.12
C HIS A 91 -21.84 -5.96 17.02
N GLU A 92 -22.38 -6.98 16.35
CA GLU A 92 -21.77 -7.69 15.23
C GLU A 92 -21.66 -6.80 13.99
N GLU A 93 -22.73 -6.07 13.64
CA GLU A 93 -22.71 -5.14 12.51
C GLU A 93 -21.77 -3.95 12.78
N ALA A 94 -21.78 -3.42 14.02
CA ALA A 94 -20.85 -2.38 14.44
C ALA A 94 -19.40 -2.86 14.36
N ALA A 95 -19.11 -4.07 14.84
CA ALA A 95 -17.78 -4.67 14.72
C ALA A 95 -17.38 -4.83 13.25
N SER A 96 -18.30 -5.30 12.39
CA SER A 96 -18.07 -5.46 10.95
C SER A 96 -17.77 -4.11 10.27
N ALA A 97 -18.50 -3.05 10.62
CA ALA A 97 -18.28 -1.70 10.13
C ALA A 97 -16.87 -1.17 10.50
N LEU A 98 -16.43 -1.39 11.74
CA LEU A 98 -15.07 -1.02 12.17
C LEU A 98 -13.98 -1.84 11.46
N ARG A 99 -14.24 -3.13 11.19
CA ARG A 99 -13.32 -4.00 10.44
C ARG A 99 -13.12 -3.56 8.99
N VAL A 100 -14.13 -2.93 8.36
CA VAL A 100 -13.97 -2.32 7.03
C VAL A 100 -12.97 -1.16 7.09
N VAL A 101 -13.06 -0.30 8.10
CA VAL A 101 -12.13 0.83 8.27
C VAL A 101 -10.70 0.32 8.48
N GLU A 102 -10.53 -0.72 9.29
CA GLU A 102 -9.24 -1.38 9.49
C GLU A 102 -8.70 -1.95 8.16
N SER A 103 -9.52 -2.70 7.43
CA SER A 103 -9.16 -3.31 6.14
C SER A 103 -8.68 -2.26 5.15
N TYR A 104 -9.40 -1.14 5.04
CA TYR A 104 -9.02 -0.01 4.19
C TYR A 104 -7.62 0.53 4.51
N LEU A 105 -7.30 0.72 5.80
CA LEU A 105 -5.99 1.23 6.20
C LEU A 105 -4.86 0.23 5.91
N VAL A 106 -5.08 -1.04 6.25
CA VAL A 106 -4.08 -2.11 6.06
C VAL A 106 -3.82 -2.35 4.58
N ARG A 107 -4.87 -2.51 3.78
CA ARG A 107 -4.75 -2.73 2.34
C ARG A 107 -4.04 -1.58 1.64
N ARG A 108 -4.31 -0.33 2.03
CA ARG A 108 -3.60 0.84 1.47
C ARG A 108 -2.11 0.82 1.78
N MET A 109 -1.73 0.42 2.99
CA MET A 109 -0.33 0.28 3.38
C MET A 109 0.36 -0.82 2.56
N ILE A 110 -0.28 -1.97 2.39
CA ILE A 110 0.24 -3.09 1.56
C ILE A 110 0.40 -2.64 0.10
N ALA A 111 -0.61 -1.95 -0.44
CA ALA A 111 -0.61 -1.40 -1.80
C ALA A 111 0.35 -0.20 -1.99
N GLY A 112 1.06 0.26 -0.96
CA GLY A 112 1.98 1.40 -1.06
C GLY A 112 1.29 2.72 -1.38
N ILE A 113 -0.01 2.84 -1.08
CA ILE A 113 -0.77 4.06 -1.34
C ILE A 113 -0.44 5.08 -0.24
N ALA A 114 0.16 6.19 -0.64
CA ALA A 114 0.55 7.28 0.26
C ALA A 114 -0.59 7.72 1.18
N THR A 115 -0.24 8.04 2.43
CA THR A 115 -1.20 8.51 3.44
C THR A 115 -1.60 9.98 3.25
N ASN A 116 -1.00 10.68 2.29
CA ASN A 116 -1.32 12.07 1.96
C ASN A 116 -2.82 12.21 1.69
N ASN A 117 -3.47 13.19 2.32
CA ASN A 117 -4.92 13.42 2.28
C ASN A 117 -5.81 12.30 2.87
N THR A 118 -5.27 11.24 3.48
CA THR A 118 -6.09 10.18 4.10
C THR A 118 -6.97 10.76 5.21
N ASN A 119 -6.45 11.71 6.00
CA ASN A 119 -7.25 12.41 7.00
C ASN A 119 -8.44 13.15 6.37
N ARG A 120 -8.20 13.95 5.32
CA ARG A 120 -9.27 14.65 4.58
C ARG A 120 -10.32 13.69 4.05
N PHE A 121 -9.91 12.56 3.48
CA PHE A 121 -10.85 11.56 2.99
C PHE A 121 -11.68 10.93 4.11
N LEU A 122 -11.05 10.53 5.22
CA LEU A 122 -11.76 9.97 6.36
C LEU A 122 -12.70 11.00 7.01
N MET A 123 -12.32 12.28 7.09
CA MET A 123 -13.22 13.35 7.56
C MET A 123 -14.41 13.55 6.63
N SER A 124 -14.22 13.44 5.31
CA SER A 124 -15.34 13.47 4.36
C SER A 124 -16.28 12.27 4.54
N VAL A 125 -15.77 11.07 4.85
CA VAL A 125 -16.59 9.90 5.19
C VAL A 125 -17.41 10.15 6.46
N VAL A 126 -16.84 10.78 7.49
CA VAL A 126 -17.57 11.19 8.71
C VAL A 126 -18.72 12.15 8.40
N LYS A 127 -18.55 13.03 7.41
CA LYS A 127 -19.62 13.92 6.95
C LYS A 127 -20.71 13.13 6.24
N ASP A 128 -20.35 12.28 5.29
CA ASP A 128 -21.30 11.48 4.50
C ASP A 128 -22.10 10.49 5.36
N LEU A 129 -21.46 9.91 6.39
CA LEU A 129 -22.09 8.98 7.34
C LEU A 129 -23.03 9.66 8.35
N ARG A 130 -23.10 10.99 8.41
CA ARG A 130 -24.00 11.65 9.35
C ARG A 130 -25.47 11.37 9.02
N ASP A 131 -25.76 11.30 7.72
CA ASP A 131 -27.12 11.22 7.22
C ASP A 131 -27.50 9.76 6.86
N SER A 132 -26.64 8.79 7.21
CA SER A 132 -26.85 7.37 6.94
C SER A 132 -26.47 6.48 8.13
N VAL A 133 -26.93 5.23 8.12
CA VAL A 133 -26.49 4.23 9.11
C VAL A 133 -25.13 3.70 8.67
N PRO A 134 -24.09 3.75 9.53
CA PRO A 134 -22.73 3.37 9.17
C PRO A 134 -22.53 1.85 9.16
N THR A 135 -23.26 1.16 8.28
CA THR A 135 -23.11 -0.28 8.05
C THR A 135 -21.77 -0.57 7.37
N ALA A 136 -21.30 -1.82 7.45
CA ALA A 136 -20.12 -2.25 6.72
C ALA A 136 -20.22 -1.98 5.22
N ALA A 137 -21.38 -2.27 4.61
CA ALA A 137 -21.63 -2.01 3.19
C ALA A 137 -21.54 -0.52 2.84
N GLU A 138 -22.13 0.36 3.67
CA GLU A 138 -22.11 1.79 3.43
C GLU A 138 -20.69 2.38 3.57
N ILE A 139 -19.94 1.97 4.59
CA ILE A 139 -18.55 2.38 4.77
C ILE A 139 -17.69 1.88 3.60
N THR A 140 -17.87 0.63 3.15
CA THR A 140 -17.16 0.09 1.98
C THR A 140 -17.48 0.92 0.74
N ARG A 141 -18.75 1.22 0.46
CA ARG A 141 -19.18 2.05 -0.68
C ARG A 141 -18.52 3.42 -0.63
N LEU A 142 -18.56 4.09 0.52
CA LEU A 142 -17.98 5.41 0.71
C LEU A 142 -16.46 5.41 0.54
N LEU A 143 -15.74 4.40 1.05
CA LEU A 143 -14.29 4.30 0.93
C LEU A 143 -13.84 3.87 -0.47
N SER A 144 -14.71 3.21 -1.23
CA SER A 144 -14.45 2.77 -2.61
C SER A 144 -14.68 3.86 -3.66
N ALA A 145 -15.12 5.06 -3.26
CA ALA A 145 -15.28 6.17 -4.19
C ALA A 145 -13.95 6.49 -4.94
N PRO A 146 -13.99 6.98 -6.19
CA PRO A 146 -12.81 7.06 -7.09
C PRO A 146 -11.56 7.75 -6.52
N ARG A 147 -11.74 8.73 -5.61
CA ARG A 147 -10.63 9.48 -4.98
C ARG A 147 -10.14 8.86 -3.66
N ARG A 148 -10.92 7.98 -3.05
CA ARG A 148 -10.65 7.38 -1.74
C ARG A 148 -9.90 6.06 -1.86
N ARG A 149 -10.01 5.35 -3.00
CA ARG A 149 -9.15 4.22 -3.40
C ARG A 149 -9.03 3.15 -2.31
N PHE A 150 -10.10 2.42 -2.07
CA PHE A 150 -10.06 1.19 -1.28
C PHE A 150 -9.46 0.06 -2.15
N PRO A 151 -8.28 -0.51 -1.81
CA PRO A 151 -7.64 -1.51 -2.67
C PRO A 151 -8.45 -2.79 -2.82
N THR A 152 -8.62 -3.23 -4.07
CA THR A 152 -9.24 -4.51 -4.45
C THR A 152 -8.35 -5.70 -4.13
N ASP A 153 -8.91 -6.91 -4.21
CA ASP A 153 -8.15 -8.13 -4.01
C ASP A 153 -7.05 -8.32 -5.07
N ALA A 154 -7.34 -7.94 -6.33
CA ALA A 154 -6.35 -7.97 -7.40
C ALA A 154 -5.12 -7.10 -7.07
N LEU A 155 -5.35 -5.85 -6.62
CA LEU A 155 -4.27 -4.95 -6.23
C LEU A 155 -3.48 -5.48 -5.03
N VAL A 156 -4.15 -6.12 -4.06
CA VAL A 156 -3.46 -6.76 -2.92
C VAL A 156 -2.57 -7.90 -3.39
N ARG A 157 -3.05 -8.79 -4.28
CA ARG A 157 -2.25 -9.90 -4.83
C ARG A 157 -1.00 -9.42 -5.53
N GLU A 158 -1.11 -8.38 -6.36
CA GLU A 158 0.04 -7.75 -7.04
C GLU A 158 0.99 -7.11 -6.02
N ALA A 159 0.47 -6.30 -5.11
CA ALA A 159 1.26 -5.53 -4.15
C ALA A 159 2.07 -6.41 -3.21
N VAL A 160 1.53 -7.54 -2.75
CA VAL A 160 2.24 -8.46 -1.84
C VAL A 160 3.52 -9.04 -2.48
N LEU A 161 3.51 -9.20 -3.81
CA LEU A 161 4.62 -9.77 -4.57
C LEU A 161 5.66 -8.71 -4.99
N ALA A 162 5.22 -7.50 -5.32
CA ALA A 162 6.09 -6.49 -5.92
C ALA A 162 6.44 -5.31 -5.02
N ASN A 163 5.57 -4.96 -4.06
CA ASN A 163 5.83 -3.79 -3.23
C ASN A 163 6.82 -4.12 -2.11
N PRO A 164 7.72 -3.18 -1.80
CA PRO A 164 8.63 -3.34 -0.69
C PRO A 164 7.94 -3.00 0.63
N PHE A 165 7.14 -3.93 1.12
CA PHE A 165 6.34 -3.80 2.34
C PHE A 165 7.15 -3.31 3.55
N TYR A 166 8.42 -3.71 3.66
CA TYR A 166 9.27 -3.30 4.78
C TYR A 166 9.45 -1.77 4.93
N TRP A 167 9.37 -1.02 3.84
CA TRP A 167 9.46 0.44 3.87
C TRP A 167 8.10 1.14 3.94
N ASN A 168 7.01 0.40 3.75
CA ASN A 168 5.67 0.95 3.84
C ASN A 168 5.22 1.05 5.31
N GLY A 169 4.58 2.17 5.67
CA GLY A 169 4.04 2.41 7.00
C GLY A 169 5.08 2.56 8.12
N ARG A 170 4.62 2.59 9.38
CA ARG A 170 5.48 2.65 10.57
C ARG A 170 5.82 1.24 11.06
N GLY A 171 6.93 1.08 11.79
CA GLY A 171 7.37 -0.21 12.35
C GLY A 171 6.28 -0.98 13.13
N PRO A 172 5.52 -0.33 14.03
CA PRO A 172 4.40 -0.98 14.73
C PRO A 172 3.30 -1.49 13.79
N GLN A 173 3.02 -0.77 12.69
CA GLN A 173 2.00 -1.18 11.71
C GLN A 173 2.45 -2.39 10.90
N ARG A 174 3.74 -2.45 10.51
CA ARG A 174 4.31 -3.64 9.85
C ARG A 174 4.22 -4.87 10.75
N SER A 175 4.60 -4.70 12.01
CA SER A 175 4.52 -5.77 13.01
C SER A 175 3.07 -6.20 13.25
N TYR A 176 2.13 -5.26 13.30
CA TYR A 176 0.70 -5.53 13.41
C TYR A 176 0.19 -6.40 12.27
N VAL A 177 0.49 -6.06 11.01
CA VAL A 177 0.06 -6.84 9.84
C VAL A 177 0.61 -8.26 9.90
N LEU A 178 1.91 -8.44 10.16
CA LEU A 178 2.51 -9.77 10.27
C LEU A 178 1.91 -10.59 11.42
N ARG A 179 1.61 -9.96 12.56
CA ARG A 179 0.93 -10.63 13.68
C ARG A 179 -0.48 -11.08 13.30
N CYS A 180 -1.25 -10.23 12.63
CA CYS A 180 -2.60 -10.62 12.19
C CYS A 180 -2.59 -11.70 11.11
N ILE A 181 -1.55 -11.76 10.27
CA ILE A 181 -1.35 -12.86 9.31
C ILE A 181 -1.02 -14.15 10.08
N GLU A 182 -0.13 -14.10 11.06
CA GLU A 182 0.18 -15.24 11.94
C GLU A 182 -1.07 -15.71 12.69
N GLU A 183 -1.82 -14.81 13.35
CA GLU A 183 -3.09 -15.11 14.04
C GLU A 183 -4.16 -15.74 13.12
N ALA A 184 -4.03 -15.58 11.80
CA ALA A 184 -4.92 -16.20 10.82
C ALA A 184 -4.50 -17.62 10.42
N TYR A 185 -3.36 -18.11 10.90
CA TYR A 185 -3.10 -19.54 10.95
C TYR A 185 -3.83 -20.10 12.18
N GLU A 186 -4.68 -21.10 11.98
CA GLU A 186 -5.41 -21.73 13.09
C GLU A 186 -4.42 -22.51 13.96
N HIS A 187 -3.98 -21.94 15.09
CA HIS A 187 -3.14 -22.65 16.06
C HIS A 187 -3.99 -23.47 17.04
N ALA A 188 -3.52 -24.66 17.37
CA ALA A 188 -4.04 -25.43 18.51
C ALA A 188 -3.77 -24.73 19.85
N GLU A 189 -2.69 -23.93 19.96
CA GLU A 189 -2.35 -23.11 21.12
C GLU A 189 -2.13 -21.64 20.70
N PRO A 190 -2.89 -20.68 21.25
CA PRO A 190 -2.76 -19.28 20.89
C PRO A 190 -1.43 -18.69 21.40
N LEU A 191 -0.67 -18.06 20.51
CA LEU A 191 0.56 -17.35 20.85
C LEU A 191 0.27 -16.05 21.61
N ASP A 192 0.92 -15.86 22.75
CA ASP A 192 0.86 -14.60 23.50
C ASP A 192 1.86 -13.56 22.95
N PHE A 193 1.37 -12.69 22.07
CA PHE A 193 2.16 -11.59 21.49
C PHE A 193 2.46 -10.44 22.47
N THR A 194 1.95 -10.47 23.71
CA THR A 194 2.19 -9.43 24.71
C THR A 194 3.52 -9.64 25.44
N THR A 195 3.95 -10.90 25.60
CA THR A 195 5.20 -11.27 26.25
C THR A 195 6.35 -11.48 25.25
N ALA A 196 6.04 -11.88 24.01
CA ALA A 196 7.02 -12.11 22.97
C ALA A 196 7.57 -10.81 22.34
N LYS A 197 8.86 -10.52 22.58
CA LYS A 197 9.60 -9.44 21.90
C LYS A 197 9.98 -9.84 20.46
N LEU A 198 8.97 -9.93 19.60
CA LEU A 198 9.15 -10.26 18.18
C LEU A 198 9.60 -9.02 17.38
N THR A 199 10.54 -9.24 16.48
CA THR A 199 11.00 -8.28 15.47
C THR A 199 10.77 -8.86 14.07
N ILE A 200 10.87 -8.01 13.05
CA ILE A 200 10.70 -8.43 11.66
C ILE A 200 12.03 -9.04 11.17
N GLU A 201 11.96 -10.27 10.68
CA GLU A 201 13.07 -10.99 10.04
C GLU A 201 12.99 -10.87 8.53
N HIS A 202 14.16 -10.74 7.89
CA HIS A 202 14.32 -10.91 6.45
C HIS A 202 14.97 -12.28 6.22
N VAL A 203 14.21 -13.24 5.69
CA VAL A 203 14.73 -14.60 5.50
C VAL A 203 15.86 -14.60 4.47
N LEU A 204 15.60 -14.06 3.28
CA LEU A 204 16.64 -13.54 2.39
C LEU A 204 17.16 -12.23 3.02
N PRO A 205 18.42 -12.16 3.48
CA PRO A 205 18.92 -11.04 4.26
C PRO A 205 19.10 -9.77 3.44
N GLN A 206 19.05 -8.60 4.11
CA GLN A 206 19.28 -7.29 3.47
C GLN A 206 20.69 -7.14 2.88
N SER A 207 21.68 -7.78 3.51
CA SER A 207 23.05 -7.86 3.00
C SER A 207 23.34 -9.34 2.68
N PRO A 208 23.12 -9.79 1.44
CA PRO A 208 23.28 -11.18 1.06
C PRO A 208 24.76 -11.57 1.06
N THR A 209 25.04 -12.79 1.51
CA THR A 209 26.36 -13.40 1.36
C THR A 209 26.51 -13.95 -0.07
N PRO A 210 27.73 -14.30 -0.53
CA PRO A 210 27.91 -14.94 -1.83
C PRO A 210 27.07 -16.20 -2.03
N GLU A 211 26.88 -17.00 -0.97
CA GLU A 211 26.04 -18.20 -0.99
C GLU A 211 24.56 -17.89 -1.27
N TRP A 212 24.03 -16.80 -0.70
CA TRP A 212 22.69 -16.33 -1.01
C TRP A 212 22.55 -15.89 -2.47
N LEU A 213 23.55 -15.19 -3.01
CA LEU A 213 23.56 -14.77 -4.42
C LEU A 213 23.67 -15.98 -5.37
N GLU A 214 24.45 -16.99 -5.03
CA GLU A 214 24.55 -18.24 -5.80
C GLU A 214 23.22 -19.03 -5.78
N MET A 215 22.54 -19.08 -4.63
CA MET A 215 21.20 -19.67 -4.53
C MET A 215 20.19 -18.93 -5.43
N LEU A 216 20.25 -17.60 -5.48
CA LEU A 216 19.41 -16.78 -6.35
C LEU A 216 19.76 -16.97 -7.84
N ALA A 217 21.05 -17.01 -8.18
CA ALA A 217 21.53 -17.29 -9.54
C ALA A 217 21.05 -18.65 -10.06
N THR A 218 21.00 -19.65 -9.18
CA THR A 218 20.50 -20.98 -9.52
C THR A 218 18.99 -21.00 -9.74
N ASP A 219 18.22 -20.15 -9.05
CA ASP A 219 16.77 -20.05 -9.19
C ASP A 219 16.33 -19.32 -10.47
N ALA A 220 17.09 -18.30 -10.89
CA ALA A 220 16.82 -17.55 -12.11
C ALA A 220 18.13 -17.28 -12.87
N PRO A 221 18.60 -18.25 -13.68
CA PRO A 221 19.88 -18.15 -14.38
C PRO A 221 19.98 -16.98 -15.37
N ASP A 222 18.83 -16.50 -15.85
CA ASP A 222 18.71 -15.44 -16.85
C ASP A 222 18.70 -14.03 -16.25
N GLU A 223 18.85 -13.88 -14.93
CA GLU A 223 18.80 -12.59 -14.23
C GLU A 223 20.02 -12.34 -13.33
N ALA A 224 20.40 -11.07 -13.18
CA ALA A 224 21.48 -10.71 -12.28
C ALA A 224 21.05 -10.95 -10.81
N PRO A 225 21.82 -11.71 -10.01
CA PRO A 225 21.44 -12.04 -8.63
C PRO A 225 21.20 -10.82 -7.72
N ASP A 226 21.92 -9.73 -7.94
CA ASP A 226 21.77 -8.48 -7.16
C ASP A 226 20.44 -7.75 -7.47
N GLU A 227 20.01 -7.75 -8.73
CA GLU A 227 18.72 -7.20 -9.13
C GLU A 227 17.57 -8.06 -8.61
N LEU A 228 17.73 -9.38 -8.71
CA LEU A 228 16.79 -10.34 -8.17
C LEU A 228 16.64 -10.17 -6.66
N HIS A 229 17.75 -10.07 -5.93
CA HIS A 229 17.77 -9.77 -4.50
C HIS A 229 17.00 -8.48 -4.19
N SER A 230 17.34 -7.39 -4.86
CA SER A 230 16.73 -6.07 -4.66
C SER A 230 15.21 -6.09 -4.86
N SER A 231 14.72 -6.87 -5.83
CA SER A 231 13.28 -7.02 -6.10
C SER A 231 12.53 -7.83 -5.03
N LEU A 232 13.20 -8.74 -4.34
CA LEU A 232 12.57 -9.72 -3.43
C LEU A 232 12.71 -9.36 -1.95
N VAL A 233 13.84 -8.80 -1.55
CA VAL A 233 14.28 -8.76 -0.15
C VAL A 233 13.30 -8.04 0.78
N HIS A 234 12.59 -7.02 0.30
CA HIS A 234 11.61 -6.27 1.11
C HIS A 234 10.14 -6.63 0.83
N THR A 235 9.89 -7.62 -0.02
CA THR A 235 8.53 -8.12 -0.31
C THR A 235 7.97 -8.87 0.88
N LEU A 236 6.64 -8.85 1.03
CA LEU A 236 6.01 -9.48 2.18
C LEU A 236 6.22 -11.01 2.22
N GLY A 237 6.37 -11.64 1.04
CA GLY A 237 6.72 -13.06 0.91
C GLY A 237 8.06 -13.43 1.55
N ASN A 238 8.99 -12.48 1.71
CA ASN A 238 10.29 -12.71 2.35
C ASN A 238 10.32 -12.38 3.86
N LEU A 239 9.28 -11.75 4.39
CA LEU A 239 9.28 -11.24 5.76
C LEU A 239 8.56 -12.19 6.72
N SER A 240 9.08 -12.28 7.95
CA SER A 240 8.45 -13.00 9.05
C SER A 240 8.67 -12.32 10.39
N LEU A 241 8.15 -12.89 11.47
CA LEU A 241 8.41 -12.47 12.85
C LEU A 241 9.39 -13.43 13.53
N THR A 242 10.30 -12.90 14.34
CA THR A 242 11.23 -13.72 15.13
C THR A 242 11.62 -13.07 16.45
N ALA A 243 11.91 -13.89 17.47
CA ALA A 243 12.57 -13.47 18.70
C ALA A 243 14.11 -13.58 18.62
N TYR A 244 14.65 -14.20 17.56
CA TYR A 244 16.06 -14.58 17.44
C TYR A 244 16.79 -13.85 16.30
N ASN A 245 16.39 -12.61 16.00
CA ASN A 245 16.89 -11.84 14.85
C ASN A 245 18.43 -11.76 14.81
N SER A 246 19.08 -11.53 15.96
CA SER A 246 20.54 -11.49 16.06
C SER A 246 21.25 -12.81 15.71
N LYS A 247 20.57 -13.95 15.87
CA LYS A 247 21.08 -15.28 15.50
C LYS A 247 20.76 -15.66 14.06
N LEU A 248 19.80 -14.99 13.42
CA LEU A 248 19.38 -15.28 12.05
C LEU A 248 20.09 -14.38 11.05
N ALA A 249 20.26 -13.09 11.35
CA ALA A 249 21.05 -12.07 10.61
C ALA A 249 21.29 -12.38 9.11
N ASN A 250 22.55 -12.46 8.68
CA ASN A 250 22.96 -12.82 7.32
C ASN A 250 23.44 -14.28 7.22
N ASP A 251 23.00 -15.14 8.14
CA ASP A 251 23.35 -16.57 8.13
C ASP A 251 22.79 -17.26 6.88
N THR A 252 23.34 -18.44 6.58
CA THR A 252 22.92 -19.28 5.46
C THR A 252 21.47 -19.72 5.64
N PHE A 253 20.78 -20.03 4.54
CA PHE A 253 19.40 -20.50 4.63
C PHE A 253 19.30 -21.78 5.47
N ASP A 254 20.23 -22.73 5.31
CA ASP A 254 20.25 -23.97 6.10
C ASP A 254 20.44 -23.74 7.59
N ALA A 255 21.24 -22.74 7.98
CA ALA A 255 21.36 -22.33 9.39
C ALA A 255 20.05 -21.71 9.90
N LYS A 256 19.45 -20.79 9.13
CA LYS A 256 18.16 -20.19 9.47
C LYS A 256 17.05 -21.23 9.61
N LYS A 257 16.96 -22.21 8.70
CA LYS A 257 15.94 -23.28 8.72
C LYS A 257 15.90 -24.00 10.06
N LYS A 258 17.05 -24.35 10.63
CA LYS A 258 17.14 -25.06 11.93
C LYS A 258 16.48 -24.26 13.04
N ILE A 259 16.72 -22.95 13.09
CA ILE A 259 16.14 -22.04 14.08
C ILE A 259 14.64 -21.81 13.82
N LEU A 260 14.26 -21.68 12.54
CA LEU A 260 12.87 -21.40 12.14
C LEU A 260 11.95 -22.63 12.33
N ALA A 261 12.47 -23.85 12.17
CA ALA A 261 11.75 -25.10 12.39
C ALA A 261 11.26 -25.24 13.85
N ASP A 262 12.08 -24.80 14.81
CA ASP A 262 11.78 -24.84 16.24
C ASP A 262 10.88 -23.65 16.68
N SER A 263 10.46 -22.79 15.74
CA SER A 263 9.68 -21.61 16.07
C SER A 263 8.22 -21.95 16.39
N GLY A 264 7.68 -21.30 17.43
CA GLY A 264 6.25 -21.31 17.72
C GLY A 264 5.38 -20.71 16.60
N LEU A 265 5.96 -19.95 15.67
CA LEU A 265 5.24 -19.29 14.58
C LEU A 265 5.10 -20.20 13.36
N VAL A 266 3.87 -20.38 12.87
CA VAL A 266 3.57 -21.18 11.67
C VAL A 266 4.22 -20.58 10.44
N MET A 267 4.23 -19.25 10.32
CA MET A 267 4.94 -18.57 9.23
C MET A 267 6.41 -18.97 9.13
N ASN A 268 7.08 -19.24 10.27
CA ASN A 268 8.48 -19.66 10.31
C ASN A 268 8.66 -21.13 9.94
N ARG A 269 7.76 -22.00 10.39
CA ARG A 269 7.80 -23.44 10.03
C ARG A 269 7.58 -23.63 8.53
N GLU A 270 6.64 -22.89 7.92
CA GLU A 270 6.44 -22.89 6.47
C GLU A 270 7.70 -22.46 5.70
N ILE A 271 8.48 -21.51 6.24
CA ILE A 271 9.77 -21.12 5.67
C ILE A 271 10.79 -22.26 5.82
N ALA A 272 10.85 -22.88 7.00
CA ALA A 272 11.79 -23.95 7.31
C ALA A 272 11.56 -25.23 6.48
N ASP A 273 10.32 -25.49 6.05
CA ASP A 273 9.96 -26.64 5.21
C ASP A 273 10.42 -26.47 3.76
N ALA A 274 10.79 -25.26 3.34
CA ALA A 274 11.27 -25.02 1.98
C ALA A 274 12.68 -25.63 1.77
N PRO A 275 12.93 -26.30 0.63
CA PRO A 275 14.24 -26.89 0.35
C PRO A 275 15.33 -25.81 0.18
N ARG A 276 14.95 -24.66 -0.37
CA ARG A 276 15.78 -23.47 -0.64
C ARG A 276 14.91 -22.21 -0.49
N TRP A 277 15.50 -21.02 -0.66
CA TRP A 277 14.78 -19.77 -0.49
C TRP A 277 15.08 -18.75 -1.59
N GLY A 278 14.54 -18.99 -2.79
CA GLY A 278 14.63 -18.11 -3.95
C GLY A 278 13.32 -17.39 -4.28
N ARG A 279 13.27 -16.75 -5.46
CA ARG A 279 12.07 -16.13 -6.03
C ARG A 279 10.89 -17.08 -6.00
N THR A 280 11.10 -18.32 -6.43
CA THR A 280 10.04 -19.31 -6.56
C THR A 280 9.32 -19.51 -5.21
N GLU A 281 10.08 -19.71 -4.14
CA GLU A 281 9.54 -19.93 -2.79
C GLU A 281 8.96 -18.63 -2.19
N ILE A 282 9.65 -17.49 -2.36
CA ILE A 282 9.18 -16.18 -1.89
C ILE A 282 7.85 -15.79 -2.56
N HIS A 283 7.72 -15.95 -3.88
CA HIS A 283 6.49 -15.65 -4.60
C HIS A 283 5.37 -16.63 -4.27
N ARG A 284 5.67 -17.93 -4.12
CA ARG A 284 4.67 -18.92 -3.69
C ARG A 284 4.11 -18.56 -2.31
N ARG A 285 4.98 -18.25 -1.35
CA ARG A 285 4.57 -17.79 -0.02
C ARG A 285 3.82 -16.46 -0.08
N GLY A 286 4.29 -15.50 -0.88
CA GLY A 286 3.62 -14.23 -1.10
C GLY A 286 2.18 -14.40 -1.59
N ARG A 287 1.94 -15.31 -2.56
CA ARG A 287 0.59 -15.66 -3.02
C ARG A 287 -0.29 -16.22 -1.91
N ALA A 288 0.22 -17.16 -1.11
CA ALA A 288 -0.53 -17.70 0.03
C ALA A 288 -0.86 -16.63 1.09
N ILE A 289 0.10 -15.73 1.37
CA ILE A 289 -0.11 -14.59 2.27
C ILE A 289 -1.16 -13.63 1.72
N ALA A 290 -1.19 -13.38 0.40
CA ALA A 290 -2.20 -12.51 -0.21
C ALA A 290 -3.62 -13.02 0.05
N GLU A 291 -3.87 -14.33 -0.07
CA GLU A 291 -5.20 -14.90 0.22
C GLU A 291 -5.58 -14.79 1.70
N LYS A 292 -4.59 -14.95 2.61
CA LYS A 292 -4.80 -14.70 4.04
C LYS A 292 -5.13 -13.24 4.30
N ILE A 293 -4.42 -12.30 3.68
CA ILE A 293 -4.71 -10.87 3.79
C ILE A 293 -6.12 -10.57 3.31
N ILE A 294 -6.54 -11.15 2.19
CA ILE A 294 -7.88 -10.93 1.63
C ILE A 294 -8.96 -11.44 2.59
N THR A 295 -8.73 -12.58 3.23
CA THR A 295 -9.64 -13.17 4.22
C THR A 295 -9.70 -12.34 5.51
N VAL A 296 -8.55 -11.93 6.04
CA VAL A 296 -8.45 -11.15 7.29
C VAL A 296 -8.95 -9.72 7.09
N TRP A 297 -8.69 -9.13 5.94
CA TRP A 297 -9.09 -7.78 5.61
C TRP A 297 -9.86 -7.80 4.30
N PRO A 298 -11.17 -8.06 4.30
CA PRO A 298 -11.99 -8.06 3.08
C PRO A 298 -12.01 -6.68 2.42
N GLY A 299 -11.97 -6.64 1.09
CA GLY A 299 -11.98 -5.41 0.31
C GLY A 299 -13.32 -5.19 -0.40
N PRO A 300 -13.41 -4.17 -1.26
CA PRO A 300 -14.55 -4.05 -2.15
C PRO A 300 -14.50 -5.14 -3.23
N ASP A 301 -15.66 -5.49 -3.77
CA ASP A 301 -15.76 -6.38 -4.92
C ASP A 301 -14.87 -5.88 -6.07
N ASN A 302 -14.29 -6.79 -6.85
CA ASN A 302 -13.46 -6.43 -8.01
C ASN A 302 -14.25 -5.69 -9.11
N THR A 303 -15.57 -5.59 -8.99
CA THR A 303 -16.48 -4.80 -9.85
C THR A 303 -16.64 -3.35 -9.39
N ALA A 304 -16.14 -2.99 -8.20
CA ALA A 304 -16.13 -1.63 -7.68
C ALA A 304 -15.12 -0.78 -8.47
N SER A 305 -15.54 -0.38 -9.67
CA SER A 305 -15.00 0.67 -10.54
C SER A 305 -13.52 0.98 -10.32
N THR A 306 -12.67 0.09 -10.82
CA THR A 306 -11.25 0.41 -11.06
C THR A 306 -11.15 1.30 -12.30
N GLU A 307 -11.15 2.64 -12.18
CA GLU A 307 -10.56 3.52 -13.21
C GLU A 307 -10.14 4.91 -12.66
N PRO A 308 -9.10 5.58 -13.20
CA PRO A 308 -7.89 5.06 -13.85
C PRO A 308 -6.62 5.35 -13.02
N VAL A 309 -5.50 4.86 -13.56
CA VAL A 309 -4.12 5.15 -13.15
C VAL A 309 -3.95 6.64 -12.82
N LYS A 310 -3.12 7.00 -11.81
CA LYS A 310 -2.87 8.41 -11.42
C LYS A 310 -2.76 9.30 -12.69
N PRO A 311 -3.32 10.52 -12.74
CA PRO A 311 -3.33 11.36 -13.95
C PRO A 311 -1.96 11.45 -14.65
N GLN A 312 -0.87 11.50 -13.88
CA GLN A 312 0.52 11.43 -14.37
C GLN A 312 0.88 10.17 -15.18
N TRP A 313 0.32 9.00 -14.84
CA TRP A 313 0.59 7.75 -15.54
C TRP A 313 -0.33 7.56 -16.75
N SER A 314 -1.54 8.09 -16.69
CA SER A 314 -2.38 8.25 -17.88
C SER A 314 -1.69 9.20 -18.86
N LEU A 315 -1.15 10.30 -18.36
CA LEU A 315 -0.36 11.25 -19.12
C LEU A 315 0.90 10.61 -19.70
N MET A 316 1.61 9.78 -18.92
CA MET A 316 2.74 8.99 -19.42
C MET A 316 2.32 8.10 -20.59
N THR A 317 1.17 7.43 -20.49
CA THR A 317 0.64 6.55 -21.55
C THR A 317 0.37 7.36 -22.82
N THR A 318 -0.22 8.55 -22.69
CA THR A 318 -0.45 9.49 -23.80
C THR A 318 0.88 9.98 -24.41
N VAL A 319 1.83 10.43 -23.59
CA VAL A 319 3.17 10.87 -24.03
C VAL A 319 3.87 9.79 -24.83
N LEU A 320 3.92 8.57 -24.30
CA LEU A 320 4.62 7.46 -24.94
C LEU A 320 3.93 7.02 -26.24
N ALA A 321 2.59 7.04 -26.29
CA ALA A 321 1.83 6.75 -27.51
C ALA A 321 2.12 7.78 -28.63
N SER A 322 2.41 9.03 -28.27
CA SER A 322 2.66 10.12 -29.23
C SER A 322 4.08 10.16 -29.80
N VAL A 323 5.07 9.50 -29.19
CA VAL A 323 6.43 9.43 -29.75
C VAL A 323 6.38 8.68 -31.09
N PRO A 324 6.70 9.30 -32.25
CA PRO A 324 6.57 8.66 -33.55
C PRO A 324 7.70 7.65 -33.82
N ALA A 325 7.49 6.76 -34.78
CA ALA A 325 8.56 5.89 -35.30
C ALA A 325 9.73 6.72 -35.83
N GLY A 326 10.96 6.25 -35.64
CA GLY A 326 12.18 6.95 -36.02
C GLY A 326 12.61 8.05 -35.04
N ARG A 327 11.90 8.18 -33.90
CA ARG A 327 12.27 9.05 -32.77
C ARG A 327 12.29 8.29 -31.45
N TRP A 328 13.01 8.85 -30.49
CA TRP A 328 13.15 8.30 -29.14
C TRP A 328 13.07 9.40 -28.09
N THR A 329 12.83 9.06 -26.82
CA THR A 329 12.86 10.01 -25.69
C THR A 329 13.58 9.39 -24.49
N SER A 330 13.85 10.17 -23.45
CA SER A 330 14.52 9.67 -22.24
C SER A 330 13.59 9.47 -21.05
N TYR A 331 13.97 8.57 -20.14
CA TYR A 331 13.29 8.42 -18.84
C TYR A 331 13.18 9.76 -18.08
N THR A 332 14.17 10.64 -18.24
CA THR A 332 14.19 11.97 -17.64
C THR A 332 13.17 12.90 -18.30
N ASP A 333 13.10 12.94 -19.64
CA ASP A 333 12.15 13.79 -20.37
C ASP A 333 10.70 13.39 -20.07
N VAL A 334 10.41 12.09 -20.07
CA VAL A 334 9.09 11.56 -19.72
C VAL A 334 8.75 11.89 -18.27
N ALA A 335 9.70 11.77 -17.35
CA ALA A 335 9.50 12.12 -15.94
C ALA A 335 9.18 13.60 -15.75
N THR A 336 9.86 14.49 -16.48
CA THR A 336 9.61 15.94 -16.45
C THR A 336 8.18 16.26 -16.88
N VAL A 337 7.71 15.71 -18.01
CA VAL A 337 6.36 15.98 -18.55
C VAL A 337 5.26 15.50 -17.61
N ILE A 338 5.47 14.40 -16.89
CA ILE A 338 4.46 13.83 -16.00
C ILE A 338 4.58 14.28 -14.54
N GLY A 339 5.53 15.16 -14.21
CA GLY A 339 5.79 15.59 -12.84
C GLY A 339 6.25 14.46 -11.91
N SER A 340 7.17 13.61 -12.39
CA SER A 340 7.72 12.45 -11.67
C SER A 340 9.26 12.48 -11.66
N HIS A 341 9.87 11.43 -11.09
CA HIS A 341 11.30 11.15 -11.22
C HIS A 341 11.52 9.99 -12.22
N GLN A 342 12.69 9.96 -12.86
CA GLN A 342 13.04 8.98 -13.91
C GLN A 342 13.01 7.52 -13.43
N VAL A 343 13.32 7.26 -12.16
CA VAL A 343 13.36 5.90 -11.59
C VAL A 343 11.96 5.26 -11.57
N PRO A 344 10.91 5.89 -10.99
CA PRO A 344 9.53 5.41 -11.12
C PRO A 344 9.03 5.20 -12.55
N VAL A 345 9.48 6.03 -13.50
CA VAL A 345 9.14 5.88 -14.94
C VAL A 345 9.76 4.60 -15.48
N GLY A 346 11.06 4.37 -15.21
CA GLY A 346 11.76 3.15 -15.63
C GLY A 346 11.09 1.88 -15.10
N VAL A 347 10.77 1.85 -13.79
CA VAL A 347 10.04 0.73 -13.18
C VAL A 347 8.70 0.51 -13.86
N ARG A 348 7.93 1.58 -14.12
CA ARG A 348 6.60 1.47 -14.74
C ARG A 348 6.67 0.96 -16.18
N VAL A 349 7.62 1.45 -16.97
CA VAL A 349 7.86 1.01 -18.36
C VAL A 349 8.25 -0.47 -18.41
N ALA A 350 9.03 -0.95 -17.43
CA ALA A 350 9.48 -2.34 -17.37
C ALA A 350 8.42 -3.32 -16.83
N THR A 351 7.47 -2.83 -16.00
CA THR A 351 6.52 -3.71 -15.26
C THR A 351 5.10 -3.64 -15.77
N VAL A 352 4.76 -2.64 -16.59
CA VAL A 352 3.40 -2.43 -17.09
C VAL A 352 3.41 -2.21 -18.59
N ALA A 353 2.47 -2.87 -19.27
CA ALA A 353 2.19 -2.64 -20.68
C ALA A 353 1.88 -1.16 -20.93
N VAL A 354 2.83 -0.49 -21.58
CA VAL A 354 2.71 0.90 -22.02
C VAL A 354 3.08 1.00 -23.50
N PRO A 355 2.40 1.86 -24.29
CA PRO A 355 2.69 2.04 -25.71
C PRO A 355 4.15 2.44 -25.92
N ASN A 356 4.76 1.95 -27.00
CA ASN A 356 6.09 2.37 -27.46
C ASN A 356 7.19 2.38 -26.38
N ALA A 357 7.12 1.46 -25.41
CA ALA A 357 8.06 1.36 -24.31
C ALA A 357 9.54 1.39 -24.75
N HIS A 358 9.86 0.77 -25.88
CA HIS A 358 11.21 0.71 -26.45
C HIS A 358 11.77 2.03 -26.93
N ARG A 359 10.93 3.04 -27.16
CA ARG A 359 11.38 4.38 -27.53
C ARG A 359 11.87 5.19 -26.33
N VAL A 360 11.92 4.60 -25.13
CA VAL A 360 12.43 5.24 -23.89
C VAL A 360 13.84 4.76 -23.54
N LEU A 361 14.82 5.63 -23.75
CA LEU A 361 16.25 5.35 -23.60
C LEU A 361 16.84 6.12 -22.41
N LYS A 362 18.10 5.84 -22.07
CA LYS A 362 18.86 6.70 -21.16
C LYS A 362 19.13 8.05 -21.83
N LEU A 363 19.36 9.08 -21.02
CA LEU A 363 19.59 10.45 -21.49
C LEU A 363 20.75 10.57 -22.51
N ASN A 364 21.75 9.69 -22.39
CA ASN A 364 22.91 9.59 -23.26
C ASN A 364 22.65 8.83 -24.58
N GLY A 365 21.41 8.42 -24.85
CA GLY A 365 21.01 7.72 -26.06
C GLY A 365 21.26 6.21 -26.06
N THR A 366 21.73 5.62 -24.96
CA THR A 366 21.85 4.15 -24.89
C THR A 366 20.55 3.52 -24.42
N ILE A 367 20.21 2.34 -24.94
CA ILE A 367 19.12 1.52 -24.41
C ILE A 367 19.45 1.10 -22.98
N SER A 368 18.45 1.07 -22.10
CA SER A 368 18.68 0.58 -20.74
C SER A 368 18.95 -0.92 -20.78
N PRO A 369 20.00 -1.43 -20.11
CA PRO A 369 20.18 -2.88 -19.96
C PRO A 369 18.98 -3.53 -19.23
N GLU A 370 18.27 -2.74 -18.42
CA GLU A 370 17.06 -3.12 -17.70
C GLU A 370 15.77 -3.08 -18.54
N PHE A 371 15.85 -2.71 -19.81
CA PHE A 371 14.66 -2.69 -20.65
C PHE A 371 14.16 -4.12 -20.86
N ARG A 372 12.87 -4.32 -20.66
CA ARG A 372 12.16 -5.57 -20.96
C ARG A 372 10.91 -5.22 -21.74
N TRP A 373 10.55 -6.08 -22.69
CA TRP A 373 9.27 -5.95 -23.36
C TRP A 373 8.14 -6.10 -22.36
N PRO A 374 7.15 -5.20 -22.38
CA PRO A 374 5.98 -5.37 -21.53
C PRO A 374 5.12 -6.59 -21.91
N ASP A 375 5.26 -7.07 -23.16
CA ASP A 375 4.73 -8.36 -23.61
C ASP A 375 5.82 -9.44 -23.42
N PRO A 376 5.62 -10.41 -22.51
CA PRO A 376 6.57 -11.49 -22.28
C PRO A 376 6.81 -12.40 -23.49
N GLN A 377 5.95 -12.35 -24.51
CA GLN A 377 6.10 -13.14 -25.75
C GLN A 377 7.00 -12.45 -26.77
N ARG A 378 7.31 -11.17 -26.60
CA ARG A 378 8.28 -10.46 -27.44
C ARG A 378 9.71 -10.74 -26.98
N THR A 379 10.51 -11.24 -27.90
CA THR A 379 11.93 -11.55 -27.68
C THR A 379 12.85 -10.87 -28.70
N ASP A 380 12.31 -10.02 -29.57
CA ASP A 380 13.09 -9.27 -30.54
C ASP A 380 13.95 -8.20 -29.88
N ASP A 381 15.14 -7.97 -30.44
CA ASP A 381 16.08 -6.99 -29.88
C ASP A 381 15.49 -5.56 -29.96
N PRO A 382 15.34 -4.84 -28.84
CA PRO A 382 14.87 -3.45 -28.82
C PRO A 382 15.68 -2.55 -29.75
N ARG A 383 16.98 -2.80 -29.92
CA ARG A 383 17.80 -2.05 -30.85
C ARG A 383 17.38 -2.31 -32.29
N ALA A 384 17.24 -3.57 -32.69
CA ALA A 384 16.82 -3.94 -34.04
C ALA A 384 15.45 -3.35 -34.39
N VAL A 385 14.54 -3.29 -33.42
CA VAL A 385 13.20 -2.69 -33.58
C VAL A 385 13.29 -1.18 -33.78
N LEU A 386 14.10 -0.50 -32.99
CA LEU A 386 14.34 0.94 -33.13
C LEU A 386 15.02 1.28 -34.47
N GLU A 387 15.99 0.47 -34.90
CA GLU A 387 16.65 0.61 -36.20
C GLU A 387 15.67 0.38 -37.37
N ALA A 388 14.79 -0.61 -37.27
CA ALA A 388 13.72 -0.86 -38.24
C ALA A 388 12.69 0.29 -38.30
N GLU A 389 12.48 0.98 -37.18
CA GLU A 389 11.68 2.20 -37.11
C GLU A 389 12.41 3.44 -37.63
N GLY A 390 13.71 3.33 -37.96
CA GLY A 390 14.53 4.41 -38.53
C GLY A 390 15.37 5.18 -37.51
N VAL A 391 15.50 4.71 -36.26
CA VAL A 391 16.43 5.29 -35.27
C VAL A 391 17.85 4.88 -35.62
N GLN A 392 18.74 5.86 -35.79
CA GLN A 392 20.14 5.65 -36.11
C GLN A 392 20.96 5.51 -34.83
N PHE A 393 21.80 4.48 -34.75
CA PHE A 393 22.74 4.28 -33.67
C PHE A 393 24.18 4.45 -34.16
N ASP A 394 25.04 5.04 -33.32
CA ASP A 394 26.46 5.11 -33.58
C ASP A 394 27.19 3.77 -33.30
N ALA A 395 28.49 3.74 -33.57
CA ALA A 395 29.36 2.58 -33.32
C ALA A 395 29.44 2.18 -31.84
N HIS A 396 29.00 3.05 -30.92
CA HIS A 396 28.98 2.81 -29.48
C HIS A 396 27.57 2.48 -28.95
N GLY A 397 26.59 2.29 -29.84
CA GLY A 397 25.22 1.94 -29.47
C GLY A 397 24.44 3.10 -28.86
N LYS A 398 24.80 4.35 -29.17
CA LYS A 398 24.02 5.54 -28.80
C LYS A 398 23.13 5.96 -29.96
N ALA A 399 21.85 6.13 -29.69
CA ALA A 399 20.88 6.68 -30.62
C ALA A 399 21.22 8.15 -30.94
N ALA A 400 21.03 8.55 -32.20
CA ALA A 400 21.32 9.89 -32.66
C ALA A 400 20.53 10.94 -31.84
N SER A 401 21.23 11.91 -31.28
CA SER A 401 20.62 12.96 -30.44
C SER A 401 19.63 13.84 -31.22
N SER A 402 19.81 13.98 -32.54
CA SER A 402 18.86 14.66 -33.43
C SER A 402 17.49 13.98 -33.55
N GLN A 403 17.41 12.71 -33.14
CA GLN A 403 16.18 11.92 -33.11
C GLN A 403 15.54 11.87 -31.72
N ARG A 404 16.17 12.47 -30.70
CA ARG A 404 15.61 12.59 -29.34
C ARG A 404 14.49 13.63 -29.32
N MET A 405 13.41 13.29 -28.63
CA MET A 405 12.34 14.20 -28.24
C MET A 405 12.55 14.65 -26.80
N THR A 406 12.70 15.95 -26.61
CA THR A 406 12.87 16.61 -25.32
C THR A 406 11.54 16.75 -24.57
N ALA A 407 11.59 17.01 -23.26
CA ALA A 407 10.39 17.26 -22.45
C ALA A 407 9.48 18.35 -23.06
N ASP A 408 10.05 19.44 -23.57
CA ASP A 408 9.30 20.55 -24.18
C ASP A 408 8.57 20.13 -25.48
N GLU A 409 9.23 19.34 -26.32
CA GLU A 409 8.62 18.81 -27.55
C GLU A 409 7.53 17.80 -27.23
N LEU A 410 7.74 16.93 -26.24
CA LEU A 410 6.74 15.98 -25.76
C LEU A 410 5.51 16.68 -25.20
N ALA A 411 5.67 17.72 -24.37
CA ALA A 411 4.54 18.46 -23.82
C ALA A 411 3.76 19.25 -24.87
N LYS A 412 4.44 19.92 -25.80
CA LYS A 412 3.79 20.60 -26.94
C LYS A 412 2.98 19.63 -27.80
N MET A 413 3.48 18.42 -28.02
CA MET A 413 2.82 17.39 -28.82
C MET A 413 1.48 16.93 -28.23
N ILE A 414 1.33 17.02 -26.91
CA ILE A 414 0.10 16.65 -26.20
C ILE A 414 -0.68 17.85 -25.65
N GLY A 415 -0.32 19.07 -26.05
CA GLY A 415 -1.03 20.31 -25.70
C GLY A 415 -0.83 20.81 -24.27
N LEU A 416 0.32 20.51 -23.63
CA LEU A 416 0.70 21.02 -22.30
C LEU A 416 1.68 22.19 -22.42
N GLU A 417 1.43 23.27 -21.68
CA GLU A 417 2.41 24.34 -21.45
C GLU A 417 3.32 23.96 -20.27
N ILE A 418 4.64 23.95 -20.48
CA ILE A 418 5.64 23.77 -19.41
C ILE A 418 6.13 25.16 -18.99
N ASP A 419 5.91 25.53 -17.72
CA ASP A 419 6.58 26.70 -17.12
C ASP A 419 8.08 26.42 -17.02
N ALA A 420 8.90 27.24 -17.67
CA ALA A 420 10.36 27.13 -17.61
C ALA A 420 10.87 27.38 -16.17
N PRO A 421 11.91 26.66 -15.70
CA PRO A 421 12.52 26.95 -14.41
C PRO A 421 13.19 28.33 -14.45
N ALA A 422 12.94 29.14 -13.41
CA ALA A 422 13.61 30.44 -13.22
C ALA A 422 15.13 30.24 -13.09
N GLU A 423 15.89 31.07 -13.83
CA GLU A 423 17.36 31.08 -13.90
C GLU A 423 18.07 31.25 -12.54
#